data_AF-A0A7J5XQ98-F1
#
_entry.id   AF-A0A7J5XQ98-F1
#
_cell.length_a   1.000
_cell.length_b   1.000
_cell.length_c   1.000
_cell.angle_alpha   90.00
_cell.angle_beta   90.00
_cell.angle_gamma   90.00
#
_symmetry.space_group_name_H-M   'P 1'
#
loop_
_entity.id
_entity.type
_entity.pdbx_description
1 polymer ?
#
loop_
_entity_poly.entity_id
_entity_poly.type
_entity_poly.pdbx_seq_one_letter_code
_entity_poly.pdbx_strand_id
1 'polypeptide(L)'
;MAPVLLLVLLGLVRLGSAQPVDLKKLQAALQDLQVERREMSLRLDLAERELKRVKETPKVAFAASLGGNGLVKTTSGNKNLVYADLLTNVGGAYNANTGEFTAPIRGVYYIRFTANAPSNFPMSAVLYKNNNQIELIAHEQPGGEGSDTASNGAALMLEEGDKLKMVLWTNTQIWDNSNHHSTFSGFLLFPLVDEPPKEFDAEAEMKTLEVSLMQLQAENRGIQERLNSTESELKTMRDVPKVAFAVSLGGNGLVKTTSGSKTLIYKDAMTNIGQAYNSETGEFTAPIRGVYYIRFTANAPSNFPMSAVLYKNNNQIELIAHEQPGGEGSDTASNGAALMLEEGDKLKMVLWTNTQIWDNSNHHSTFSGFLLFPL
;
A
#
# COMPACT_ATOMS: atom_id res chain seq x y z
N MET A 1 1.07 0.20 8.30
CA MET A 1 1.58 -1.18 8.14
C MET A 1 2.71 -1.35 7.11
N ALA A 2 3.04 -0.34 6.30
CA ALA A 2 4.18 -0.39 5.37
C ALA A 2 5.59 -0.63 5.98
N PRO A 3 5.93 -0.27 7.25
CA PRO A 3 7.32 -0.41 7.71
C PRO A 3 7.67 -1.83 8.18
N VAL A 4 6.68 -2.65 8.57
CA VAL A 4 6.94 -4.02 9.08
C VAL A 4 7.25 -4.98 7.94
N LEU A 5 6.55 -4.83 6.80
CA LEU A 5 6.81 -5.63 5.60
C LEU A 5 8.20 -5.35 5.00
N LEU A 6 8.66 -4.10 5.10
CA LEU A 6 9.98 -3.68 4.60
C LEU A 6 11.13 -4.24 5.46
N LEU A 7 10.94 -4.36 6.78
CA LEU A 7 11.94 -4.91 7.71
C LEU A 7 12.13 -6.43 7.54
N VAL A 8 11.07 -7.18 7.24
CA VAL A 8 11.17 -8.63 6.95
C VAL A 8 11.88 -8.88 5.62
N LEU A 9 11.64 -8.03 4.61
CA LEU A 9 12.33 -8.09 3.31
C LEU A 9 13.79 -7.63 3.38
N LEU A 10 14.13 -6.65 4.22
CA LEU A 10 15.51 -6.17 4.40
C LEU A 10 16.39 -7.12 5.23
N GLY A 11 15.80 -7.89 6.14
CA GLY A 11 16.52 -8.92 6.92
C GLY A 11 17.01 -10.09 6.07
N LEU A 12 16.30 -10.44 4.99
CA LEU A 12 16.61 -11.57 4.12
C LEU A 12 17.68 -11.28 3.06
N VAL A 13 17.98 -10.01 2.78
CA VAL A 13 18.94 -9.61 1.74
C VAL A 13 20.39 -9.57 2.26
N ARG A 14 20.64 -9.66 3.58
CA ARG A 14 21.99 -9.55 4.17
C ARG A 14 22.65 -10.85 4.65
N LEU A 15 22.07 -12.01 4.41
CA LEU A 15 22.73 -13.29 4.69
C LEU A 15 22.94 -14.07 3.39
N GLY A 16 24.20 -14.05 2.92
CA GLY A 16 24.68 -14.88 1.83
C GLY A 16 24.59 -16.36 2.16
N SER A 17 23.42 -16.94 1.92
CA SER A 17 23.19 -18.36 1.65
C SER A 17 21.74 -18.48 1.22
N ALA A 18 21.48 -18.81 -0.05
CA ALA A 18 20.13 -19.07 -0.52
C ALA A 18 19.61 -20.36 0.12
N GLN A 19 19.01 -20.26 1.30
CA GLN A 19 18.16 -21.32 1.83
C GLN A 19 16.94 -21.46 0.91
N PRO A 20 16.51 -22.68 0.56
CA PRO A 20 15.29 -22.88 -0.20
C PRO A 20 14.14 -22.25 0.57
N VAL A 21 13.49 -21.26 -0.04
CA VAL A 21 12.31 -20.60 0.53
C VAL A 21 11.24 -21.67 0.67
N ASP A 22 10.90 -21.99 1.93
CA ASP A 22 9.88 -22.98 2.26
C ASP A 22 8.51 -22.41 1.90
N LEU A 23 8.03 -22.77 0.70
CA LEU A 23 6.77 -22.29 0.13
C LEU A 23 5.58 -22.53 1.07
N LYS A 24 5.61 -23.61 1.87
CA LYS A 24 4.55 -23.90 2.84
C LYS A 24 4.54 -22.91 4.00
N LYS A 25 5.72 -22.47 4.47
CA LYS A 25 5.82 -21.42 5.49
C LYS A 25 5.35 -20.07 4.94
N LEU A 26 5.63 -19.77 3.68
CA LEU A 26 5.16 -18.55 3.04
C LEU A 26 3.62 -18.55 2.88
N GLN A 27 3.04 -19.70 2.52
CA GLN A 27 1.58 -19.86 2.44
C GLN A 27 0.88 -19.73 3.79
N ALA A 28 1.44 -20.33 4.85
CA ALA A 28 0.91 -20.18 6.21
C ALA A 28 0.96 -18.72 6.68
N ALA A 29 2.10 -18.04 6.48
CA ALA A 29 2.24 -16.62 6.82
C ALA A 29 1.26 -15.72 6.05
N LEU A 30 0.95 -16.05 4.79
CA LEU A 30 -0.03 -15.31 4.01
C LEU A 30 -1.46 -15.51 4.53
N GLN A 31 -1.81 -16.72 5.00
CA GLN A 31 -3.10 -17.00 5.62
C GLN A 31 -3.25 -16.26 6.95
N ASP A 32 -2.20 -16.27 7.78
CA ASP A 32 -2.20 -15.55 9.06
C ASP A 32 -2.38 -14.03 8.85
N LEU A 33 -1.68 -13.45 7.87
CA LEU A 33 -1.86 -12.05 7.48
C LEU A 33 -3.27 -11.74 6.96
N GLN A 34 -3.91 -12.68 6.27
CA GLN A 34 -5.29 -12.51 5.82
C GLN A 34 -6.29 -12.54 6.98
N VAL A 35 -6.07 -13.39 7.98
CA VAL A 35 -6.87 -13.46 9.22
C VAL A 35 -6.69 -12.17 10.02
N GLU A 36 -5.46 -11.75 10.26
CA GLU A 36 -5.15 -10.52 11.00
C GLU A 36 -5.75 -9.28 10.32
N ARG A 37 -5.69 -9.20 8.98
CA ARG A 37 -6.34 -8.13 8.22
C ARG A 37 -7.85 -8.13 8.39
N ARG A 38 -8.50 -9.30 8.43
CA ARG A 38 -9.95 -9.40 8.67
C ARG A 38 -10.30 -8.90 10.07
N GLU A 39 -9.57 -9.33 11.09
CA GLU A 39 -9.78 -8.85 12.47
C GLU A 39 -9.55 -7.34 12.59
N MET A 40 -8.50 -6.82 11.95
CA MET A 40 -8.21 -5.39 11.94
C MET A 40 -9.30 -4.58 11.24
N SER A 41 -9.86 -5.09 10.15
CA SER A 41 -10.97 -4.46 9.44
C SER A 41 -12.23 -4.39 10.31
N LEU A 42 -12.55 -5.47 11.05
CA LEU A 42 -13.69 -5.49 11.98
C LEU A 42 -13.51 -4.48 13.11
N ARG A 43 -12.30 -4.39 13.67
CA ARG A 43 -11.99 -3.40 14.73
C ARG A 43 -12.07 -1.97 14.20
N LEU A 44 -11.66 -1.73 12.96
CA LEU A 44 -11.72 -0.41 12.35
C LEU A 44 -13.18 0.03 12.12
N ASP A 45 -14.02 -0.84 11.58
CA ASP A 45 -15.45 -0.55 11.39
C ASP A 45 -16.15 -0.24 12.72
N LEU A 46 -15.89 -1.04 13.76
CA LEU A 46 -16.38 -0.76 15.11
C LEU A 46 -15.91 0.61 15.62
N ALA A 47 -14.63 0.94 15.45
CA ALA A 47 -14.08 2.22 15.90
C ALA A 47 -14.65 3.41 15.11
N GLU A 48 -14.88 3.27 13.81
CA GLU A 48 -15.47 4.31 12.96
C GLU A 48 -16.93 4.56 13.32
N ARG A 49 -17.70 3.51 13.62
CA ARG A 49 -19.09 3.63 14.13
C ARG A 49 -19.14 4.37 15.46
N GLU A 50 -18.28 3.98 16.40
CA GLU A 50 -18.15 4.63 17.70
C GLU A 50 -17.77 6.11 17.54
N LEU A 51 -16.80 6.41 16.67
CA LEU A 51 -16.36 7.78 16.40
C LEU A 51 -17.45 8.63 15.76
N LYS A 52 -18.18 8.08 14.78
CA LYS A 52 -19.31 8.75 14.15
C LYS A 52 -20.40 9.05 15.18
N ARG A 53 -20.74 8.09 16.04
CA ARG A 53 -21.71 8.27 17.13
C ARG A 53 -21.29 9.39 18.09
N VAL A 54 -20.03 9.43 18.51
CA VAL A 54 -19.52 10.48 19.40
C VAL A 54 -19.59 11.85 18.72
N LYS A 55 -19.30 11.94 17.43
CA LYS A 55 -19.38 13.20 16.67
C LYS A 55 -20.82 13.68 16.49
N GLU A 56 -21.76 12.77 16.30
CA GLU A 56 -23.15 13.08 15.97
C GLU A 56 -24.05 13.24 17.21
N THR A 57 -23.60 12.80 18.40
CA THR A 57 -24.37 12.96 19.64
C THR A 57 -24.54 14.46 19.96
N PRO A 58 -25.77 14.97 20.03
CA PRO A 58 -26.00 16.37 20.34
C PRO A 58 -25.53 16.67 21.76
N LYS A 59 -24.78 17.77 21.90
CA LYS A 59 -24.44 18.31 23.21
C LYS A 59 -25.63 19.12 23.70
N VAL A 60 -26.18 18.74 24.86
CA VAL A 60 -27.37 19.37 25.43
C VAL A 60 -27.07 19.80 26.85
N ALA A 61 -27.12 21.09 27.11
CA ALA A 61 -27.02 21.66 28.44
C ALA A 61 -27.71 23.02 28.49
N PHE A 62 -28.53 23.25 29.50
CA PHE A 62 -29.11 24.55 29.76
C PHE A 62 -28.99 24.93 31.24
N ALA A 63 -28.93 26.22 31.49
CA ALA A 63 -29.06 26.80 32.82
C ALA A 63 -29.69 28.17 32.68
N ALA A 64 -30.73 28.42 33.46
CA ALA A 64 -31.46 29.68 33.46
C ALA A 64 -31.86 30.09 34.88
N SER A 65 -32.00 31.38 35.11
CA SER A 65 -32.53 31.97 36.33
C SER A 65 -33.93 32.54 36.09
N LEU A 66 -34.74 32.59 37.14
CA LEU A 66 -36.07 33.21 37.06
C LEU A 66 -35.96 34.69 36.68
N GLY A 67 -34.82 35.32 36.99
CA GLY A 67 -34.41 36.66 36.56
C GLY A 67 -34.88 37.76 37.50
N GLY A 68 -34.84 39.02 37.04
CA GLY A 68 -35.22 40.21 37.82
C GLY A 68 -36.71 40.35 38.19
N ASN A 69 -37.47 39.25 38.23
CA ASN A 69 -38.91 39.23 38.47
C ASN A 69 -39.29 39.53 39.93
N GLY A 70 -38.33 39.63 40.85
CA GLY A 70 -38.60 39.90 42.25
C GLY A 70 -39.48 38.79 42.85
N LEU A 71 -40.41 39.18 43.73
CA LEU A 71 -41.32 38.23 44.36
C LEU A 71 -42.45 37.82 43.42
N VAL A 72 -42.53 36.53 43.11
CA VAL A 72 -43.66 35.92 42.41
C VAL A 72 -44.48 35.11 43.41
N LYS A 73 -45.73 35.51 43.62
CA LYS A 73 -46.67 34.85 44.54
C LYS A 73 -47.96 34.52 43.81
N THR A 74 -48.55 33.36 44.09
CA THR A 74 -49.89 32.99 43.59
C THR A 74 -50.82 32.61 44.74
N THR A 75 -52.07 33.07 44.68
CA THR A 75 -53.12 32.75 45.66
C THR A 75 -54.31 32.03 45.04
N SER A 76 -54.34 31.87 43.71
CA SER A 76 -55.38 31.16 42.99
C SER A 76 -54.80 30.40 41.81
N GLY A 77 -54.76 29.08 41.93
CA GLY A 77 -54.25 28.19 40.89
C GLY A 77 -52.73 28.18 40.77
N ASN A 78 -52.24 27.23 39.99
CA ASN A 78 -50.82 27.07 39.71
C ASN A 78 -50.38 28.05 38.62
N LYS A 79 -49.14 28.52 38.68
CA LYS A 79 -48.55 29.45 37.71
C LYS A 79 -47.30 28.83 37.08
N ASN A 80 -47.22 28.83 35.75
CA ASN A 80 -45.97 28.44 35.06
C ASN A 80 -44.87 29.44 35.39
N LEU A 81 -43.67 28.95 35.70
CA LEU A 81 -42.48 29.75 35.92
C LEU A 81 -41.64 29.75 34.64
N VAL A 82 -41.35 30.94 34.12
CA VAL A 82 -40.51 31.14 32.95
C VAL A 82 -39.16 31.66 33.41
N TYR A 83 -38.13 30.81 33.36
CA TYR A 83 -36.76 31.18 33.71
C TYR A 83 -36.12 31.84 32.50
N ALA A 84 -36.38 33.14 32.34
CA ALA A 84 -36.06 33.87 31.12
C ALA A 84 -34.58 34.29 31.00
N ASP A 85 -33.84 34.32 32.12
CA ASP A 85 -32.46 34.79 32.15
C ASP A 85 -31.48 33.63 31.89
N LEU A 86 -31.01 33.51 30.65
CA LEU A 86 -30.18 32.39 30.20
C LEU A 86 -28.71 32.54 30.61
N LEU A 87 -28.20 31.55 31.36
CA LEU A 87 -26.78 31.40 31.67
C LEU A 87 -26.09 30.49 30.65
N THR A 88 -26.79 29.47 30.15
CA THR A 88 -26.28 28.52 29.13
C THR A 88 -27.46 27.88 28.40
N ASN A 89 -27.30 27.62 27.10
CA ASN A 89 -28.29 26.89 26.30
C ASN A 89 -27.65 26.13 25.11
N VAL A 90 -26.67 25.28 25.41
CA VAL A 90 -26.01 24.43 24.42
C VAL A 90 -27.01 23.41 23.86
N GLY A 91 -27.11 23.37 22.54
CA GLY A 91 -28.09 22.53 21.83
C GLY A 91 -29.49 23.14 21.72
N GLY A 92 -29.75 24.30 22.33
CA GLY A 92 -30.99 25.06 22.14
C GLY A 92 -32.27 24.37 22.64
N ALA A 93 -32.13 23.37 23.53
CA ALA A 93 -33.25 22.56 24.00
C ALA A 93 -34.17 23.28 25.00
N TYR A 94 -33.73 24.42 25.56
CA TYR A 94 -34.55 25.23 26.47
C TYR A 94 -35.07 26.50 25.78
N ASN A 95 -36.37 26.76 25.92
CA ASN A 95 -37.03 27.96 25.38
C ASN A 95 -37.31 28.98 26.49
N ALA A 96 -36.53 30.05 26.53
CA ALA A 96 -36.64 31.11 27.53
C ALA A 96 -37.94 31.94 27.44
N ASN A 97 -38.67 31.89 26.32
CA ASN A 97 -39.96 32.59 26.19
C ASN A 97 -41.10 31.79 26.81
N THR A 98 -41.00 30.45 26.85
CA THR A 98 -42.05 29.57 27.38
C THR A 98 -41.70 28.95 28.73
N GLY A 99 -40.42 28.91 29.08
CA GLY A 99 -39.92 28.25 30.29
C GLY A 99 -39.77 26.73 30.14
N GLU A 100 -39.89 26.20 28.92
CA GLU A 100 -39.91 24.76 28.65
C GLU A 100 -38.56 24.25 28.14
N PHE A 101 -38.06 23.18 28.73
CA PHE A 101 -37.05 22.31 28.14
C PHE A 101 -37.74 21.22 27.32
N THR A 102 -37.27 20.96 26.10
CA THR A 102 -37.73 19.83 25.27
C THR A 102 -36.55 18.90 25.01
N ALA A 103 -36.66 17.62 25.39
CA ALA A 103 -35.61 16.64 25.18
C ALA A 103 -35.41 16.40 23.68
N PRO A 104 -34.24 16.72 23.09
CA PRO A 104 -34.04 16.62 21.64
C PRO A 104 -33.77 15.20 21.17
N ILE A 105 -33.39 14.30 22.08
CA ILE A 105 -33.18 12.87 21.82
C ILE A 105 -33.57 12.09 23.07
N ARG A 106 -33.78 10.79 22.92
CA ARG A 106 -33.94 9.90 24.07
C ARG A 106 -32.63 9.76 24.85
N GLY A 107 -32.70 9.84 26.17
CA GLY A 107 -31.51 9.69 27.01
C GLY A 107 -31.75 9.90 28.49
N VAL A 108 -30.65 9.80 29.26
CA VAL A 108 -30.64 10.16 30.68
C VAL A 108 -30.15 11.59 30.81
N TYR A 109 -30.98 12.43 31.40
CA TYR A 109 -30.72 13.85 31.64
C TYR A 109 -30.61 14.09 33.13
N TYR A 110 -29.58 14.81 33.58
CA TYR A 110 -29.56 15.32 34.95
C TYR A 110 -30.27 16.67 34.97
N ILE A 111 -31.34 16.79 35.76
CA ILE A 111 -32.14 18.01 35.91
C ILE A 111 -32.05 18.46 37.37
N ARG A 112 -31.81 19.75 37.60
CA ARG A 112 -31.76 20.34 38.94
C ARG A 112 -32.40 21.73 38.93
N PHE A 113 -33.03 22.07 40.04
CA PHE A 113 -33.48 23.44 40.29
C PHE A 113 -33.26 23.83 41.75
N THR A 114 -33.16 25.14 41.96
CA THR A 114 -33.14 25.80 43.25
C THR A 114 -34.21 26.89 43.24
N ALA A 115 -35.03 26.95 44.28
CA ALA A 115 -35.98 28.02 44.54
C ALA A 115 -35.52 28.79 45.77
N ASN A 116 -35.56 30.11 45.69
CA ASN A 116 -35.32 31.00 46.83
C ASN A 116 -36.60 31.80 47.10
N ALA A 117 -36.94 32.03 48.36
CA ALA A 117 -38.00 32.95 48.73
C ALA A 117 -37.83 33.48 50.16
N PRO A 118 -38.47 34.61 50.50
CA PRO A 118 -38.62 35.01 51.90
C PRO A 118 -39.32 33.91 52.72
N SER A 119 -38.85 33.66 53.93
CA SER A 119 -39.32 32.56 54.80
C SER A 119 -40.65 32.85 55.52
N ASN A 120 -41.39 33.88 55.09
CA ASN A 120 -42.63 34.34 55.70
C ASN A 120 -43.91 33.76 55.07
N PHE A 121 -43.77 32.94 54.03
CA PHE A 121 -44.89 32.32 53.31
C PHE A 121 -44.42 30.99 52.68
N PRO A 122 -45.31 30.01 52.42
CA PRO A 122 -44.91 28.77 51.76
C PRO A 122 -44.20 29.02 50.43
N MET A 123 -43.12 28.27 50.18
CA MET A 123 -42.36 28.32 48.93
C MET A 123 -42.58 27.04 48.14
N SER A 124 -42.67 27.15 46.81
CA SER A 124 -42.53 25.95 45.97
C SER A 124 -41.89 26.19 44.62
N ALA A 125 -41.28 25.14 44.10
CA ALA A 125 -40.94 25.00 42.70
C ALA A 125 -41.12 23.54 42.31
N VAL A 126 -41.91 23.30 41.28
CA VAL A 126 -42.37 21.96 40.93
C VAL A 126 -42.06 21.67 39.47
N LEU A 127 -41.29 20.61 39.23
CA LEU A 127 -40.92 20.17 37.90
C LEU A 127 -42.04 19.27 37.35
N TYR A 128 -42.65 19.71 36.26
CA TYR A 128 -43.63 18.93 35.51
C TYR A 128 -43.02 18.38 34.23
N LYS A 129 -43.29 17.11 33.96
CA LYS A 129 -43.13 16.45 32.67
C LYS A 129 -44.46 16.40 31.92
N ASN A 130 -44.43 16.75 30.63
CA ASN A 130 -45.57 16.65 29.70
C ASN A 130 -46.89 17.23 30.28
N ASN A 131 -46.79 18.39 30.92
CA ASN A 131 -47.86 19.18 31.55
C ASN A 131 -48.56 18.61 32.78
N ASN A 132 -48.62 17.29 32.99
CA ASN A 132 -49.48 16.68 34.02
C ASN A 132 -48.75 15.77 35.01
N GLN A 133 -47.51 15.37 34.72
CA GLN A 133 -46.75 14.47 35.59
C GLN A 133 -45.76 15.28 36.42
N ILE A 134 -45.84 15.17 37.75
CA ILE A 134 -44.87 15.78 38.65
C ILE A 134 -43.67 14.84 38.78
N GLU A 135 -42.48 15.34 38.45
CA GLU A 135 -41.23 14.58 38.57
C GLU A 135 -40.52 14.87 39.88
N LEU A 136 -40.40 16.16 40.23
CA LEU A 136 -39.65 16.63 41.39
C LEU A 136 -40.32 17.85 42.02
N ILE A 137 -40.17 18.00 43.33
CA ILE A 137 -40.80 19.07 44.11
C ILE A 137 -39.77 19.61 45.09
N ALA A 138 -39.67 20.93 45.17
CA ALA A 138 -39.16 21.63 46.34
C ALA A 138 -40.33 22.40 46.97
N HIS A 139 -40.63 22.15 48.24
CA HIS A 139 -41.71 22.81 48.96
C HIS A 139 -41.29 23.05 50.41
N GLU A 140 -41.40 24.28 50.87
CA GLU A 140 -41.04 24.66 52.24
C GLU A 140 -42.17 25.43 52.92
N GLN A 141 -42.29 25.23 54.22
CA GLN A 141 -43.22 25.96 55.08
C GLN A 141 -42.55 27.21 55.65
N PRO A 142 -43.31 28.24 56.08
CA PRO A 142 -42.73 29.43 56.68
C PRO A 142 -41.84 29.10 57.89
N GLY A 143 -40.62 29.61 57.88
CA GLY A 143 -39.60 29.42 58.92
C GLY A 143 -39.39 30.63 59.84
N GLY A 144 -39.98 31.78 59.52
CA GLY A 144 -39.83 33.02 60.29
C GLY A 144 -39.29 34.18 59.45
N GLU A 145 -38.34 34.95 60.00
CA GLU A 145 -37.71 36.07 59.32
C GLU A 145 -36.52 35.62 58.46
N GLY A 146 -36.36 36.19 57.26
CA GLY A 146 -35.24 35.92 56.37
C GLY A 146 -35.66 35.41 54.99
N SER A 147 -34.77 34.62 54.38
CA SER A 147 -34.96 33.97 53.08
C SER A 147 -34.33 32.59 53.14
N ASP A 148 -35.02 31.61 52.55
CA ASP A 148 -34.57 30.22 52.46
C ASP A 148 -34.43 29.78 51.01
N THR A 149 -33.66 28.71 50.81
CA THR A 149 -33.47 28.06 49.52
C THR A 149 -33.84 26.59 49.61
N ALA A 150 -34.68 26.13 48.69
CA ALA A 150 -35.00 24.72 48.53
C ALA A 150 -34.53 24.23 47.17
N SER A 151 -33.90 23.06 47.12
CA SER A 151 -33.39 22.49 45.86
C SER A 151 -33.81 21.04 45.70
N ASN A 152 -34.03 20.62 44.46
CA ASN A 152 -34.21 19.21 44.11
C ASN A 152 -33.58 18.94 42.73
N GLY A 153 -33.22 17.69 42.48
CA GLY A 153 -32.64 17.27 41.22
C GLY A 153 -32.49 15.76 41.11
N ALA A 154 -32.60 15.25 39.90
CA ALA A 154 -32.50 13.82 39.60
C ALA A 154 -31.98 13.57 38.19
N ALA A 155 -31.44 12.37 37.98
CA ALA A 155 -31.27 11.80 36.65
C ALA A 155 -32.62 11.26 36.19
N LEU A 156 -33.17 11.83 35.11
CA LEU A 156 -34.45 11.47 34.52
C LEU A 156 -34.22 10.82 33.15
N MET A 157 -34.90 9.72 32.89
CA MET A 157 -35.00 9.16 31.55
C MET A 157 -36.08 9.92 30.78
N LEU A 158 -35.68 10.56 29.69
CA LEU A 158 -36.58 11.33 28.83
C LEU A 158 -36.57 10.73 27.42
N GLU A 159 -37.75 10.66 26.83
CA GLU A 159 -37.97 10.35 25.41
C GLU A 159 -37.80 11.61 24.56
N GLU A 160 -37.49 11.44 23.28
CA GLU A 160 -37.46 12.57 22.35
C GLU A 160 -38.82 13.30 22.34
N GLY A 161 -38.78 14.62 22.49
CA GLY A 161 -39.97 15.46 22.55
C GLY A 161 -40.60 15.60 23.94
N ASP A 162 -40.13 14.86 24.96
CA ASP A 162 -40.58 15.07 26.34
C ASP A 162 -40.28 16.50 26.79
N LYS A 163 -41.27 17.14 27.42
CA LYS A 163 -41.19 18.53 27.86
C LYS A 163 -41.14 18.63 29.37
N LEU A 164 -40.17 19.41 29.86
CA LEU A 164 -40.05 19.77 31.27
C LEU A 164 -40.31 21.24 31.47
N LYS A 165 -41.09 21.59 32.50
CA LYS A 165 -41.35 22.98 32.90
C LYS A 165 -41.45 23.13 34.41
N MET A 166 -41.13 24.32 34.90
CA MET A 166 -41.27 24.65 36.31
C MET A 166 -42.62 25.32 36.58
N VAL A 167 -43.24 24.96 37.70
CA VAL A 167 -44.55 25.46 38.12
C VAL A 167 -44.50 25.89 39.58
N LEU A 168 -45.05 27.07 39.85
CA LEU A 168 -45.35 27.55 41.19
C LEU A 168 -46.75 27.06 41.57
N TRP A 169 -46.88 26.34 42.68
CA TRP A 169 -48.18 25.86 43.15
C TRP A 169 -49.04 26.98 43.76
N THR A 170 -50.35 26.78 43.76
CA THR A 170 -51.28 27.70 44.45
C THR A 170 -50.88 27.91 45.90
N ASN A 171 -51.05 29.14 46.41
CA ASN A 171 -50.68 29.53 47.78
C ASN A 171 -49.19 29.34 48.12
N THR A 172 -48.30 29.50 47.15
CA THR A 172 -46.86 29.56 47.39
C THR A 172 -46.20 30.77 46.71
N GLN A 173 -44.93 31.01 47.02
CA GLN A 173 -44.12 32.06 46.44
C GLN A 173 -42.73 31.58 46.02
N ILE A 174 -42.10 32.33 45.14
CA ILE A 174 -40.69 32.22 44.74
C ILE A 174 -40.16 33.62 44.48
N TRP A 175 -38.86 33.84 44.65
CA TRP A 175 -38.22 35.12 44.46
C TRP A 175 -36.90 34.97 43.70
N ASP A 176 -36.60 35.98 42.88
CA ASP A 176 -35.28 36.09 42.25
C ASP A 176 -34.93 37.55 41.94
N ASN A 177 -33.64 37.80 41.71
CA ASN A 177 -33.11 39.09 41.29
C ASN A 177 -31.90 38.90 40.36
N SER A 178 -31.13 39.97 40.11
CA SER A 178 -29.92 39.94 39.27
C SER A 178 -28.78 39.05 39.80
N ASN A 179 -28.92 38.43 40.98
CA ASN A 179 -27.95 37.50 41.55
C ASN A 179 -28.32 36.02 41.32
N HIS A 180 -29.41 35.73 40.61
CA HIS A 180 -29.77 34.38 40.14
C HIS A 180 -29.94 33.34 41.26
N HIS A 181 -30.72 33.68 42.28
CA HIS A 181 -30.99 32.81 43.43
C HIS A 181 -31.87 31.61 43.07
N SER A 182 -32.85 31.82 42.18
CA SER A 182 -33.74 30.77 41.71
C SER A 182 -33.31 30.29 40.33
N THR A 183 -32.79 29.07 40.24
CA THR A 183 -32.19 28.52 39.01
C THR A 183 -32.86 27.23 38.57
N PHE A 184 -32.86 26.98 37.27
CA PHE A 184 -33.28 25.74 36.63
C PHE A 184 -32.24 25.35 35.59
N SER A 185 -31.68 24.15 35.73
CA SER A 185 -30.62 23.67 34.85
C SER A 185 -30.75 22.18 34.56
N GLY A 186 -30.15 21.78 33.45
CA GLY A 186 -30.06 20.38 33.11
C GLY A 186 -29.15 20.10 31.94
N PHE A 187 -28.69 18.86 31.83
CA PHE A 187 -27.80 18.42 30.76
C PHE A 187 -27.99 16.93 30.45
N LEU A 188 -27.69 16.55 29.22
CA LEU A 188 -27.64 15.15 28.80
C LEU A 188 -26.42 14.47 29.43
N LEU A 189 -26.64 13.40 30.20
CA LEU A 189 -25.56 12.55 30.71
C LEU A 189 -25.08 11.59 29.63
N PHE A 190 -26.01 10.84 29.04
CA PHE A 190 -25.75 9.95 27.92
C PHE A 190 -27.05 9.66 27.14
N PRO A 191 -26.97 9.54 25.81
CA PRO A 191 -28.11 9.16 24.98
C PRO A 191 -28.49 7.69 25.21
N LEU A 192 -29.78 7.38 25.12
CA LEU A 192 -30.29 5.99 25.16
C LEU A 192 -30.95 5.72 23.81
N VAL A 193 -30.30 4.90 22.99
CA VAL A 193 -30.81 4.53 21.67
C VAL A 193 -31.73 3.32 21.85
N ASP A 194 -33.03 3.47 21.59
CA ASP A 194 -33.98 2.35 21.61
C ASP A 194 -33.97 1.52 20.33
N GLU A 195 -33.22 1.94 19.31
CA GLU A 195 -33.09 1.18 18.08
C GLU A 195 -32.02 0.09 18.28
N PRO A 196 -32.36 -1.22 18.18
CA PRO A 196 -31.37 -2.15 17.59
C PRO A 196 -30.92 -1.49 16.28
N PRO A 197 -29.63 -1.56 15.93
CA PRO A 197 -29.12 -0.83 14.78
C PRO A 197 -30.11 -1.00 13.63
N LYS A 198 -30.73 0.11 13.19
CA LYS A 198 -31.57 0.14 11.98
C LYS A 198 -30.93 -0.83 11.02
N GLU A 199 -31.70 -1.81 10.53
CA GLU A 199 -31.25 -2.78 9.53
C GLU A 199 -30.51 -2.01 8.45
N PHE A 200 -29.22 -1.92 8.69
CA PHE A 200 -28.21 -1.69 7.72
C PHE A 200 -28.47 -2.84 6.77
N ASP A 201 -28.75 -2.55 5.50
CA ASP A 201 -28.95 -3.59 4.49
C ASP A 201 -27.59 -4.28 4.29
N ALA A 202 -27.27 -5.09 5.30
CA ALA A 202 -26.06 -5.83 5.45
C ALA A 202 -26.00 -6.80 4.29
N GLU A 203 -27.13 -7.21 3.73
CA GLU A 203 -27.19 -8.02 2.53
C GLU A 203 -26.73 -7.22 1.30
N ALA A 204 -27.17 -5.98 1.09
CA ALA A 204 -26.70 -5.13 -0.01
C ALA A 204 -25.23 -4.73 0.11
N GLU A 205 -24.76 -4.38 1.31
CA GLU A 205 -23.35 -4.02 1.51
C GLU A 205 -22.43 -5.25 1.53
N MET A 206 -22.87 -6.38 2.08
CA MET A 206 -22.16 -7.67 1.96
C MET A 206 -22.08 -8.07 0.49
N LYS A 207 -23.15 -7.92 -0.28
CA LYS A 207 -23.13 -8.20 -1.73
C LYS A 207 -22.16 -7.27 -2.47
N THR A 208 -22.08 -6.00 -2.07
CA THR A 208 -21.12 -5.04 -2.63
C THR A 208 -19.68 -5.41 -2.27
N LEU A 209 -19.44 -5.85 -1.02
CA LEU A 209 -18.16 -6.35 -0.54
C LEU A 209 -17.76 -7.68 -1.20
N GLU A 210 -18.70 -8.60 -1.42
CA GLU A 210 -18.49 -9.87 -2.11
C GLU A 210 -18.09 -9.64 -3.56
N VAL A 211 -18.79 -8.74 -4.26
CA VAL A 211 -18.43 -8.33 -5.64
C VAL A 211 -17.03 -7.72 -5.65
N SER A 212 -16.72 -6.82 -4.72
CA SER A 212 -15.40 -6.20 -4.61
C SER A 212 -14.29 -7.21 -4.29
N LEU A 213 -14.59 -8.21 -3.45
CA LEU A 213 -13.66 -9.29 -3.12
C LEU A 213 -13.43 -10.21 -4.32
N MET A 214 -14.48 -10.56 -5.06
CA MET A 214 -14.37 -11.32 -6.31
C MET A 214 -13.54 -10.58 -7.35
N GLN A 215 -13.71 -9.26 -7.47
CA GLN A 215 -12.92 -8.44 -8.38
C GLN A 215 -11.44 -8.39 -7.96
N LEU A 216 -11.15 -8.17 -6.68
CA LEU A 216 -9.79 -8.23 -6.16
C LEU A 216 -9.14 -9.61 -6.34
N GLN A 217 -9.91 -10.69 -6.20
CA GLN A 217 -9.41 -12.05 -6.44
C GLN A 217 -9.09 -12.27 -7.94
N ALA A 218 -9.92 -11.74 -8.85
CA ALA A 218 -9.66 -11.80 -10.28
C ALA A 218 -8.41 -10.99 -10.67
N GLU A 219 -8.25 -9.77 -10.14
CA GLU A 219 -7.06 -8.94 -10.36
C GLU A 219 -5.79 -9.62 -9.83
N ASN A 220 -5.83 -10.19 -8.63
CA ASN A 220 -4.69 -10.92 -8.07
C ASN A 220 -4.32 -12.15 -8.91
N ARG A 221 -5.31 -12.87 -9.47
CA ARG A 221 -5.05 -13.98 -10.39
C ARG A 221 -4.35 -13.49 -11.67
N GLY A 222 -4.84 -12.40 -12.26
CA GLY A 222 -4.22 -11.79 -13.45
C GLY A 222 -2.79 -11.28 -13.19
N ILE A 223 -2.53 -10.72 -12.01
CA ILE A 223 -1.18 -10.31 -11.60
C ILE A 223 -0.27 -11.53 -11.45
N GLN A 224 -0.75 -12.62 -10.83
CA GLN A 224 0.04 -13.84 -10.68
C GLN A 224 0.38 -14.48 -12.03
N GLU A 225 -0.56 -14.51 -12.98
CA GLU A 225 -0.32 -15.01 -14.34
C GLU A 225 0.73 -14.17 -15.06
N ARG A 226 0.63 -12.83 -14.98
CA ARG A 226 1.63 -11.92 -15.55
C ARG A 226 3.01 -12.08 -14.90
N LEU A 227 3.06 -12.28 -13.58
CA LEU A 227 4.30 -12.50 -12.86
C LEU A 227 4.96 -13.80 -13.31
N ASN A 228 4.21 -14.91 -13.35
CA ASN A 228 4.70 -16.20 -13.82
C ASN A 228 5.20 -16.12 -15.27
N SER A 229 4.47 -15.41 -16.15
CA SER A 229 4.90 -15.17 -17.54
C SER A 229 6.23 -14.40 -17.58
N THR A 230 6.32 -13.30 -16.82
CA THR A 230 7.52 -12.46 -16.77
C THR A 230 8.72 -13.20 -16.19
N GLU A 231 8.51 -14.02 -15.15
CA GLU A 231 9.55 -14.87 -14.57
C GLU A 231 10.03 -15.93 -15.56
N SER A 232 9.11 -16.53 -16.32
CA SER A 232 9.46 -17.47 -17.39
C SER A 232 10.29 -16.78 -18.48
N GLU A 233 9.85 -15.61 -18.95
CA GLU A 233 10.59 -14.81 -19.94
C GLU A 233 11.98 -14.39 -19.42
N LEU A 234 12.08 -13.91 -18.18
CA LEU A 234 13.36 -13.57 -17.55
C LEU A 234 14.27 -14.78 -17.41
N LYS A 235 13.73 -15.95 -17.09
CA LYS A 235 14.49 -17.19 -17.06
C LYS A 235 15.04 -17.53 -18.45
N THR A 236 14.20 -17.47 -19.48
CA THR A 236 14.64 -17.71 -20.87
C THR A 236 15.72 -16.72 -21.33
N MET A 237 15.63 -15.44 -20.92
CA MET A 237 16.66 -14.45 -21.20
C MET A 237 17.97 -14.69 -20.44
N ARG A 238 17.90 -15.18 -19.19
CA ARG A 238 19.08 -15.53 -18.39
C ARG A 238 19.82 -16.75 -18.92
N ASP A 239 19.08 -17.71 -19.47
CA ASP A 239 19.61 -18.99 -19.93
C ASP A 239 20.17 -18.94 -21.36
N VAL A 240 20.18 -17.76 -22.01
CA VAL A 240 20.79 -17.58 -23.35
C VAL A 240 22.28 -17.95 -23.30
N PRO A 241 22.73 -18.93 -24.11
CA PRO A 241 24.12 -19.36 -24.16
C PRO A 241 25.06 -18.20 -24.51
N LYS A 242 26.08 -18.00 -23.69
CA LYS A 242 27.16 -17.07 -24.00
C LYS A 242 28.20 -17.82 -24.82
N VAL A 243 28.47 -17.33 -26.03
CA VAL A 243 29.41 -17.96 -26.97
C VAL A 243 30.41 -16.93 -27.43
N ALA A 244 31.68 -17.15 -27.14
CA ALA A 244 32.77 -16.33 -27.62
C ALA A 244 34.08 -17.12 -27.64
N PHE A 245 34.81 -17.07 -28.74
CA PHE A 245 36.15 -17.65 -28.83
C PHE A 245 37.12 -16.64 -29.43
N ALA A 246 38.37 -16.71 -29.00
CA ALA A 246 39.50 -15.99 -29.56
C ALA A 246 40.71 -16.90 -29.45
N VAL A 247 41.24 -17.29 -30.60
CA VAL A 247 42.32 -18.27 -30.71
C VAL A 247 43.42 -17.75 -31.63
N SER A 248 44.64 -18.16 -31.34
CA SER A 248 45.83 -17.90 -32.16
C SER A 248 46.34 -19.18 -32.78
N LEU A 249 46.98 -19.06 -33.95
CA LEU A 249 47.62 -20.20 -34.60
C LEU A 249 48.69 -20.82 -33.68
N GLY A 250 49.32 -20.01 -32.83
CA GLY A 250 50.22 -20.38 -31.75
C GLY A 250 51.69 -20.35 -32.18
N GLY A 251 52.57 -20.98 -31.40
CA GLY A 251 54.03 -21.08 -31.68
C GLY A 251 54.43 -21.94 -32.90
N ASN A 252 53.54 -22.10 -33.89
CA ASN A 252 53.75 -22.93 -35.07
C ASN A 252 54.77 -22.34 -36.07
N GLY A 253 55.20 -21.08 -35.87
CA GLY A 253 56.13 -20.43 -36.78
C GLY A 253 55.52 -20.29 -38.18
N LEU A 254 56.35 -20.44 -39.21
CA LEU A 254 55.93 -20.32 -40.60
C LEU A 254 55.24 -21.62 -41.05
N VAL A 255 53.97 -21.53 -41.41
CA VAL A 255 53.22 -22.59 -42.09
C VAL A 255 53.08 -22.22 -43.56
N LYS A 256 53.64 -23.04 -44.45
CA LYS A 256 53.63 -22.83 -45.90
C LYS A 256 53.12 -24.08 -46.62
N THR A 257 52.31 -23.90 -47.66
CA THR A 257 51.89 -24.98 -48.55
C THR A 257 52.41 -24.73 -49.96
N THR A 258 52.79 -25.80 -50.66
CA THR A 258 53.20 -25.77 -52.08
C THR A 258 52.41 -26.76 -52.95
N SER A 259 51.57 -27.59 -52.32
CA SER A 259 50.60 -28.47 -52.98
C SER A 259 49.42 -28.71 -52.05
N GLY A 260 48.20 -28.61 -52.59
CA GLY A 260 46.96 -28.72 -51.80
C GLY A 260 46.73 -27.57 -50.83
N SER A 261 45.53 -27.50 -50.26
CA SER A 261 45.19 -26.58 -49.17
C SER A 261 45.27 -27.31 -47.82
N LYS A 262 45.49 -26.57 -46.74
CA LYS A 262 45.67 -27.13 -45.39
C LYS A 262 44.72 -26.46 -44.40
N THR A 263 43.99 -27.25 -43.62
CA THR A 263 43.23 -26.73 -42.47
C THR A 263 44.19 -26.13 -41.44
N LEU A 264 43.91 -24.91 -41.01
CA LEU A 264 44.64 -24.22 -39.96
C LEU A 264 44.00 -24.55 -38.61
N ILE A 265 44.77 -25.18 -37.73
CA ILE A 265 44.35 -25.54 -36.38
C ILE A 265 44.94 -24.49 -35.43
N TYR A 266 44.09 -23.56 -34.96
CA TYR A 266 44.49 -22.53 -34.00
C TYR A 266 44.46 -23.15 -32.61
N LYS A 267 45.62 -23.50 -32.08
CA LYS A 267 45.75 -24.31 -30.85
C LYS A 267 45.70 -23.47 -29.59
N ASP A 268 46.11 -22.22 -29.66
CA ASP A 268 46.27 -21.37 -28.47
C ASP A 268 44.99 -20.57 -28.22
N ALA A 269 44.24 -20.96 -27.19
CA ALA A 269 42.94 -20.36 -26.88
C ALA A 269 43.07 -19.28 -25.80
N MET A 270 42.93 -18.02 -26.20
CA MET A 270 42.86 -16.89 -25.28
C MET A 270 41.48 -16.82 -24.61
N THR A 271 40.43 -17.23 -25.33
CA THR A 271 39.05 -17.31 -24.82
C THR A 271 38.29 -18.41 -25.54
N ASN A 272 37.44 -19.17 -24.83
CA ASN A 272 36.54 -20.18 -25.41
C ASN A 272 35.26 -20.34 -24.55
N ILE A 273 34.54 -19.24 -24.33
CA ILE A 273 33.27 -19.24 -23.59
C ILE A 273 32.21 -19.99 -24.40
N GLY A 274 31.55 -20.95 -23.75
CA GLY A 274 30.61 -21.87 -24.40
C GLY A 274 31.28 -23.07 -25.07
N GLN A 275 32.62 -23.17 -25.06
CA GLN A 275 33.40 -24.30 -25.59
C GLN A 275 33.02 -24.68 -27.04
N ALA A 276 32.62 -23.69 -27.83
CA ALA A 276 32.14 -23.87 -29.20
C ALA A 276 33.28 -24.03 -30.22
N TYR A 277 34.50 -23.65 -29.87
CA TYR A 277 35.69 -23.88 -30.68
C TYR A 277 36.49 -25.09 -30.17
N ASN A 278 36.89 -25.97 -31.09
CA ASN A 278 37.69 -27.16 -30.79
C ASN A 278 39.14 -26.97 -31.28
N SER A 279 40.07 -26.79 -30.35
CA SER A 279 41.49 -26.58 -30.64
C SER A 279 42.24 -27.80 -31.20
N GLU A 280 41.64 -28.99 -31.16
CA GLU A 280 42.21 -30.20 -31.79
C GLU A 280 41.86 -30.28 -33.27
N THR A 281 40.67 -29.79 -33.67
CA THR A 281 40.19 -29.86 -35.06
C THR A 281 40.34 -28.56 -35.83
N GLY A 282 40.43 -27.42 -35.12
CA GLY A 282 40.42 -26.10 -35.74
C GLY A 282 39.01 -25.59 -36.10
N GLU A 283 37.96 -26.23 -35.58
CA GLU A 283 36.58 -25.96 -35.95
C GLU A 283 35.82 -25.23 -34.84
N PHE A 284 35.13 -24.15 -35.21
CA PHE A 284 34.04 -23.59 -34.43
C PHE A 284 32.72 -24.28 -34.86
N THR A 285 31.90 -24.71 -33.90
CA THR A 285 30.56 -25.25 -34.16
C THR A 285 29.52 -24.35 -33.49
N ALA A 286 28.57 -23.80 -34.25
CA ALA A 286 27.50 -22.97 -33.72
C ALA A 286 26.60 -23.79 -32.78
N PRO A 287 26.54 -23.49 -31.47
CA PRO A 287 25.76 -24.30 -30.53
C PRO A 287 24.27 -24.01 -30.55
N ILE A 288 23.86 -22.87 -31.14
CA ILE A 288 22.47 -22.47 -31.32
C ILE A 288 22.36 -21.66 -32.62
N ARG A 289 21.14 -21.55 -33.14
CA ARG A 289 20.84 -20.64 -34.24
C ARG A 289 20.98 -19.19 -33.81
N GLY A 290 21.65 -18.37 -34.61
CA GLY A 290 21.82 -16.95 -34.29
C GLY A 290 22.72 -16.19 -35.26
N VAL A 291 22.94 -14.91 -34.94
CA VAL A 291 23.89 -14.07 -35.67
C VAL A 291 25.21 -14.03 -34.92
N TYR A 292 26.28 -14.44 -35.59
CA TYR A 292 27.63 -14.50 -35.04
C TYR A 292 28.52 -13.49 -35.75
N TYR A 293 29.28 -12.68 -35.02
CA TYR A 293 30.35 -11.90 -35.63
C TYR A 293 31.62 -12.73 -35.65
N ILE A 294 32.18 -12.97 -36.84
CA ILE A 294 33.39 -13.75 -37.05
C ILE A 294 34.46 -12.85 -37.65
N ARG A 295 35.69 -12.93 -37.14
CA ARG A 295 36.85 -12.18 -37.64
C ARG A 295 38.10 -13.05 -37.60
N PHE A 296 38.99 -12.84 -38.56
CA PHE A 296 40.34 -13.37 -38.49
C PHE A 296 41.37 -12.35 -39.00
N THR A 297 42.61 -12.57 -38.59
CA THR A 297 43.80 -11.86 -39.06
C THR A 297 44.86 -12.90 -39.41
N ALA A 298 45.45 -12.79 -40.59
CA ALA A 298 46.61 -13.54 -41.00
C ALA A 298 47.83 -12.62 -41.00
N ASN A 299 48.96 -13.12 -40.55
CA ASN A 299 50.25 -12.44 -40.66
C ASN A 299 51.25 -13.36 -41.35
N ALA A 300 52.10 -12.84 -42.22
CA ALA A 300 53.20 -13.60 -42.82
C ALA A 300 54.32 -12.68 -43.30
N PRO A 301 55.54 -13.20 -43.51
CA PRO A 301 56.55 -12.49 -44.29
C PRO A 301 56.05 -12.14 -45.70
N SER A 302 56.39 -10.96 -46.21
CA SER A 302 55.90 -10.42 -47.49
C SER A 302 56.61 -10.99 -48.72
N ASN A 303 57.34 -12.11 -48.58
CA ASN A 303 58.14 -12.73 -49.63
C ASN A 303 57.44 -13.89 -50.37
N PHE A 304 56.20 -14.21 -50.01
CA PHE A 304 55.39 -15.27 -50.63
C PHE A 304 53.89 -14.95 -50.42
N PRO A 305 52.98 -15.42 -51.29
CA PRO A 305 51.56 -15.17 -51.12
C PRO A 305 51.05 -15.63 -49.75
N MET A 306 50.17 -14.84 -49.13
CA MET A 306 49.54 -15.15 -47.85
C MET A 306 48.06 -15.42 -48.05
N SER A 307 47.50 -16.40 -47.33
CA SER A 307 46.05 -16.53 -47.25
C SER A 307 45.56 -16.99 -45.90
N ALA A 308 44.33 -16.61 -45.59
CA ALA A 308 43.49 -17.25 -44.59
C ALA A 308 42.05 -17.20 -45.08
N VAL A 309 41.41 -18.36 -45.17
CA VAL A 309 40.10 -18.49 -45.79
C VAL A 309 39.14 -19.18 -44.84
N LEU A 310 38.03 -18.51 -44.56
CA LEU A 310 36.97 -19.01 -43.70
C LEU A 310 36.02 -19.87 -44.53
N TYR A 311 35.91 -21.14 -44.14
CA TYR A 311 35.00 -22.09 -44.73
C TYR A 311 33.86 -22.41 -43.76
N LYS A 312 32.64 -22.49 -44.30
CA LYS A 312 31.43 -23.01 -43.65
C LYS A 312 31.07 -24.39 -44.20
N ASN A 313 30.76 -25.34 -43.30
CA ASN A 313 30.22 -26.67 -43.61
C ASN A 313 30.95 -27.41 -44.76
N ASN A 314 30.22 -27.76 -45.83
CA ASN A 314 30.66 -28.50 -47.03
C ASN A 314 31.60 -27.69 -47.93
N ASN A 315 32.57 -27.00 -47.33
CA ASN A 315 33.56 -26.14 -47.97
C ASN A 315 32.96 -24.95 -48.74
N GLN A 316 31.88 -24.35 -48.24
CA GLN A 316 31.43 -23.04 -48.70
C GLN A 316 32.38 -21.97 -48.20
N ILE A 317 32.89 -21.10 -49.08
CA ILE A 317 33.76 -19.99 -48.68
C ILE A 317 32.88 -18.83 -48.22
N GLU A 318 33.13 -18.34 -47.01
CA GLU A 318 32.42 -17.18 -46.46
C GLU A 318 33.25 -15.90 -46.59
N LEU A 319 34.54 -15.97 -46.23
CA LEU A 319 35.44 -14.82 -46.19
C LEU A 319 36.86 -15.22 -46.59
N ILE A 320 37.57 -14.30 -47.24
CA ILE A 320 38.95 -14.49 -47.70
C ILE A 320 39.79 -13.31 -47.26
N ALA A 321 40.99 -13.57 -46.73
CA ALA A 321 42.09 -12.64 -46.74
C ALA A 321 43.22 -13.24 -47.59
N HIS A 322 43.68 -12.52 -48.61
CA HIS A 322 44.71 -12.96 -49.52
C HIS A 322 45.61 -11.79 -49.90
N GLU A 323 46.93 -11.97 -49.77
CA GLU A 323 47.91 -10.93 -50.12
C GLU A 323 48.98 -11.49 -51.06
N GLN A 324 49.45 -10.65 -51.97
CA GLN A 324 50.57 -10.95 -52.86
C GLN A 324 51.89 -10.51 -52.24
N PRO A 325 53.05 -11.05 -52.69
CA PRO A 325 54.35 -10.62 -52.19
C PRO A 325 54.58 -9.12 -52.38
N GLY A 326 54.93 -8.42 -51.30
CA GLY A 326 55.17 -6.97 -51.27
C GLY A 326 56.64 -6.55 -51.16
N GLY A 327 57.55 -7.49 -50.93
CA GLY A 327 58.99 -7.22 -50.78
C GLY A 327 59.54 -7.63 -49.41
N GLU A 328 60.36 -6.78 -48.80
CA GLU A 328 60.94 -7.04 -47.47
C GLU A 328 59.95 -6.73 -46.33
N GLY A 329 59.95 -7.56 -45.28
CA GLY A 329 59.12 -7.35 -44.08
C GLY A 329 58.05 -8.42 -43.88
N SER A 330 56.96 -8.04 -43.21
CA SER A 330 55.79 -8.86 -42.94
C SER A 330 54.52 -8.04 -43.05
N ASP A 331 53.47 -8.64 -43.59
CA ASP A 331 52.16 -8.02 -43.76
C ASP A 331 51.08 -8.74 -42.97
N THR A 332 50.01 -8.00 -42.69
CA THR A 332 48.79 -8.51 -42.06
C THR A 332 47.59 -8.31 -42.97
N ALA A 333 46.72 -9.32 -43.08
CA ALA A 333 45.45 -9.21 -43.76
C ALA A 333 44.31 -9.71 -42.85
N SER A 334 43.23 -8.96 -42.77
CA SER A 334 42.08 -9.29 -41.92
C SER A 334 40.78 -9.26 -42.72
N ASN A 335 39.84 -10.13 -42.35
CA ASN A 335 38.46 -10.05 -42.83
C ASN A 335 37.50 -10.44 -41.68
N GLY A 336 36.25 -10.01 -41.76
CA GLY A 336 35.23 -10.33 -40.78
C GLY A 336 33.83 -9.91 -41.22
N ALA A 337 32.83 -10.65 -40.76
CA ALA A 337 31.43 -10.39 -41.06
C ALA A 337 30.51 -10.93 -39.96
N ALA A 338 29.29 -10.37 -39.90
CA ALA A 338 28.19 -10.98 -39.18
C ALA A 338 27.57 -12.07 -40.07
N LEU A 339 27.59 -13.33 -39.60
CA LEU A 339 27.07 -14.50 -40.29
C LEU A 339 25.86 -15.05 -39.55
N MET A 340 24.80 -15.40 -40.28
CA MET A 340 23.70 -16.19 -39.75
C MET A 340 24.09 -17.67 -39.79
N LEU A 341 24.13 -18.30 -38.63
CA LEU A 341 24.48 -19.71 -38.48
C LEU A 341 23.29 -20.47 -37.88
N GLU A 342 23.05 -21.66 -38.40
CA GLU A 342 22.14 -22.65 -37.82
C GLU A 342 22.89 -23.46 -36.76
N GLU A 343 22.14 -24.07 -35.84
CA GLU A 343 22.72 -24.99 -34.86
C GLU A 343 23.46 -26.13 -35.56
N GLY A 344 24.71 -26.37 -35.18
CA GLY A 344 25.58 -27.38 -35.76
C GLY A 344 26.40 -26.91 -36.97
N ASP A 345 26.18 -25.70 -37.49
CA ASP A 345 27.03 -25.13 -38.54
C ASP A 345 28.49 -25.05 -38.07
N LYS A 346 29.42 -25.46 -38.93
CA LYS A 346 30.85 -25.51 -38.65
C LYS A 346 31.63 -24.50 -39.46
N LEU A 347 32.50 -23.75 -38.77
CA LEU A 347 33.44 -22.82 -39.37
C LEU A 347 34.88 -23.30 -39.14
N LYS A 348 35.72 -23.22 -40.17
CA LYS A 348 37.15 -23.53 -40.07
C LYS A 348 37.99 -22.61 -40.95
N MET A 349 39.23 -22.39 -40.54
CA MET A 349 40.21 -21.63 -41.32
C MET A 349 41.05 -22.56 -42.18
N VAL A 350 41.29 -22.17 -43.42
CA VAL A 350 42.08 -22.93 -44.39
C VAL A 350 43.13 -22.03 -45.01
N LEU A 351 44.35 -22.55 -45.07
CA LEU A 351 45.46 -22.00 -45.84
C LEU A 351 45.38 -22.56 -47.26
N TRP A 352 45.15 -21.70 -48.25
CA TRP A 352 45.09 -22.12 -49.65
C TRP A 352 46.44 -22.61 -50.17
N THR A 353 46.39 -23.38 -51.25
CA THR A 353 47.57 -23.88 -51.93
C THR A 353 48.49 -22.74 -52.40
N ASN A 354 49.80 -22.96 -52.36
CA ASN A 354 50.81 -21.96 -52.71
C ASN A 354 50.70 -20.66 -51.90
N THR A 355 50.33 -20.77 -50.61
CA THR A 355 50.34 -19.63 -49.69
C THR A 355 50.99 -19.97 -48.35
N GLN A 356 51.28 -18.94 -47.55
CA GLN A 356 51.85 -19.07 -46.21
C GLN A 356 51.10 -18.24 -45.17
N ILE A 357 51.28 -18.62 -43.91
CA ILE A 357 50.85 -17.88 -42.72
C ILE A 357 51.90 -18.11 -41.63
N TRP A 358 52.06 -17.16 -40.73
CA TRP A 358 53.02 -17.22 -39.65
C TRP A 358 52.40 -16.79 -38.33
N ASP A 359 52.84 -17.43 -37.26
CA ASP A 359 52.51 -17.00 -35.91
C ASP A 359 53.62 -17.37 -34.91
N ASN A 360 53.62 -16.71 -33.76
CA ASN A 360 54.52 -17.00 -32.65
C ASN A 360 53.81 -16.74 -31.31
N SER A 361 54.58 -16.64 -30.21
CA SER A 361 54.05 -16.33 -28.87
C SER A 361 53.39 -14.95 -28.72
N ASN A 362 53.42 -14.09 -29.74
CA ASN A 362 52.79 -12.77 -29.73
C ASN A 362 51.42 -12.74 -30.45
N HIS A 363 50.92 -13.88 -30.93
CA HIS A 363 49.57 -14.05 -31.44
C HIS A 363 49.19 -13.15 -32.63
N HIS A 364 50.01 -13.16 -33.67
CA HIS A 364 49.82 -12.33 -34.86
C HIS A 364 48.68 -12.83 -35.76
N SER A 365 48.54 -14.16 -35.88
CA SER A 365 47.51 -14.78 -36.69
C SER A 365 46.38 -15.29 -35.80
N THR A 366 45.24 -14.61 -35.82
CA THR A 366 44.12 -14.84 -34.91
C THR A 366 42.83 -15.20 -35.65
N PHE A 367 41.98 -15.98 -34.98
CA PHE A 367 40.62 -16.31 -35.40
C PHE A 367 39.70 -16.15 -34.19
N SER A 368 38.65 -15.35 -34.33
CA SER A 368 37.75 -15.04 -33.23
C SER A 368 36.31 -14.92 -33.71
N GLY A 369 35.40 -15.16 -32.77
CA GLY A 369 33.99 -14.97 -33.03
C GLY A 369 33.14 -15.01 -31.78
N PHE A 370 31.97 -14.39 -31.84
CA PHE A 370 31.03 -14.38 -30.73
C PHE A 370 29.59 -14.27 -31.22
N LEU A 371 28.66 -14.82 -30.42
CA LEU A 371 27.22 -14.67 -30.64
C LEU A 371 26.81 -13.23 -30.34
N LEU A 372 26.18 -12.55 -31.31
CA LEU A 372 25.55 -11.24 -31.10
C LEU A 372 24.19 -11.40 -30.42
N PHE A 373 23.34 -12.25 -31.00
CA PHE A 373 22.03 -12.60 -30.44
C PHE A 373 21.52 -13.92 -31.05
N PRO A 374 20.85 -14.77 -30.25
CA PRO A 374 20.15 -15.96 -30.75
C PRO A 374 18.92 -15.57 -31.58
N LEU A 375 18.42 -16.49 -32.42
CA LEU A 375 17.25 -16.27 -33.28
C LEU A 375 16.23 -17.41 -33.28
#